data_AF-A0A660LVK5-F1
#
_entry.id   AF-A0A660LVK5-F1
#
_cell.length_a   1.000
_cell.length_b   1.000
_cell.length_c   1.000
_cell.angle_alpha   90.00
_cell.angle_beta   90.00
_cell.angle_gamma   90.00
#
_symmetry.space_group_name_H-M   'P 1'
#
loop_
_entity.id
_entity.type
_entity.pdbx_description
1 polymer ?
#
loop_
_entity_poly.entity_id
_entity_poly.type
_entity_poly.pdbx_seq_one_letter_code
_entity_poly.pdbx_strand_id
1 'polypeptide(L)'
;TGGNALKFYASVRADIRRIGQIKDGDEIRGNRTRVKIVKNKIAPPFRTAEFDIMYNEGISKTGDVVDLGVQYGVLGKSGAFYKYNDATIGQGREATKKYLKDNPEILAEIDAKVREKVAEPESKD
;
A
#
# COMPACT_ATOMS: atom_id res chain seq x y z
N THR A 1 -16.69 10.99 21.38
CA THR A 1 -16.74 12.24 20.58
C THR A 1 -16.59 13.43 21.52
N GLY A 2 -15.83 14.48 21.15
CA GLY A 2 -15.41 15.57 22.06
C GLY A 2 -15.61 17.00 21.52
N GLY A 3 -16.71 17.25 20.80
CA GLY A 3 -17.01 18.56 20.22
C GLY A 3 -16.15 18.94 18.99
N ASN A 4 -16.11 20.23 18.66
CA ASN A 4 -15.52 20.73 17.40
C ASN A 4 -14.03 21.08 17.49
N ALA A 5 -13.45 21.20 18.69
CA ALA A 5 -12.08 21.67 18.87
C ALA A 5 -11.05 20.85 18.07
N LEU A 6 -11.12 19.52 18.14
CA LEU A 6 -10.20 18.62 17.45
C LEU A 6 -10.16 18.85 15.92
N LYS A 7 -11.32 19.18 15.31
CA LYS A 7 -11.42 19.46 13.87
C LYS A 7 -10.56 20.67 13.48
N PHE A 8 -10.49 21.70 14.32
CA PHE A 8 -9.78 22.94 14.03
C PHE A 8 -8.30 22.87 14.41
N TYR A 9 -7.97 22.27 15.54
CA TYR A 9 -6.58 22.19 16.05
C TYR A 9 -5.73 21.13 15.34
N ALA A 10 -6.30 20.00 14.92
CA ALA A 10 -5.52 18.94 14.27
C ALA A 10 -4.85 19.43 12.97
N SER A 11 -3.55 19.18 12.82
CA SER A 11 -2.79 19.50 11.60
C SER A 11 -3.06 18.49 10.47
N VAL A 12 -3.30 17.23 10.82
CA VAL A 12 -3.66 16.16 9.89
C VAL A 12 -4.89 15.45 10.43
N ARG A 13 -5.83 15.12 9.54
CA ARG A 13 -6.99 14.28 9.84
C ARG A 13 -7.16 13.24 8.75
N ALA A 14 -7.30 11.99 9.17
CA ALA A 14 -7.51 10.84 8.30
C ALA A 14 -8.91 10.25 8.57
N ASP A 15 -9.67 10.00 7.49
CA ASP A 15 -10.91 9.23 7.50
C ASP A 15 -10.56 7.81 7.04
N ILE A 16 -10.70 6.83 7.94
CA ILE A 16 -10.34 5.43 7.72
C ILE A 16 -11.63 4.63 7.52
N ARG A 17 -11.73 3.89 6.43
CA ARG A 17 -12.88 3.05 6.12
C ARG A 17 -12.45 1.67 5.62
N ARG A 18 -13.10 0.64 6.15
CA ARG A 18 -13.00 -0.70 5.56
C ARG A 18 -13.75 -0.72 4.22
N ILE A 19 -13.08 -1.13 3.15
CA ILE A 19 -13.64 -1.22 1.80
C ILE A 19 -13.90 -2.66 1.35
N GLY A 20 -13.22 -3.64 1.95
CA GLY A 20 -13.44 -5.05 1.61
C GLY A 20 -12.85 -6.01 2.64
N GLN A 21 -13.23 -7.28 2.54
CA GLN A 21 -12.65 -8.37 3.32
C GLN A 21 -11.68 -9.16 2.45
N ILE A 22 -10.53 -9.50 3.02
CA ILE A 22 -9.54 -10.38 2.40
C ILE A 22 -9.84 -11.78 2.88
N LYS A 23 -10.22 -12.65 1.96
CA LYS A 23 -10.56 -14.05 2.22
C LYS A 23 -9.49 -14.97 1.64
N ASP A 24 -9.16 -16.03 2.36
CA ASP A 24 -8.39 -17.16 1.86
C ASP A 24 -9.25 -18.41 1.98
N GLY A 25 -9.84 -18.84 0.86
CA GLY A 25 -10.95 -19.80 0.86
C GLY A 25 -12.15 -19.24 1.63
N ASP A 26 -12.56 -19.97 2.68
CA ASP A 26 -13.68 -19.60 3.56
C ASP A 26 -13.27 -18.74 4.76
N GLU A 27 -11.97 -18.61 5.04
CA GLU A 27 -11.47 -17.84 6.19
C GLU A 27 -11.23 -16.37 5.86
N ILE A 28 -11.67 -15.47 6.73
CA ILE A 28 -11.38 -14.03 6.62
C ILE A 28 -10.03 -13.76 7.29
N ARG A 29 -9.00 -13.47 6.48
CA ARG A 29 -7.64 -13.20 6.96
C ARG A 29 -7.35 -11.72 7.20
N GLY A 30 -8.16 -10.82 6.68
CA GLY A 30 -7.94 -9.39 6.89
C GLY A 30 -8.99 -8.50 6.26
N ASN A 31 -8.72 -7.20 6.29
CA ASN A 31 -9.57 -6.16 5.72
C ASN A 31 -8.76 -5.25 4.81
N ARG A 32 -9.26 -5.04 3.58
CA ARG A 32 -8.76 -3.96 2.73
C ARG A 32 -9.35 -2.65 3.23
N THR A 33 -8.47 -1.69 3.51
CA THR A 33 -8.80 -0.42 4.16
C THR A 33 -8.40 0.74 3.28
N ARG A 34 -9.29 1.72 3.14
CA ARG A 34 -9.02 2.99 2.47
C ARG A 34 -8.93 4.09 3.51
N VAL A 35 -7.89 4.90 3.41
CA VAL A 35 -7.68 6.09 4.23
C VAL A 35 -7.69 7.32 3.35
N LYS A 36 -8.55 8.28 3.65
CA LYS A 36 -8.61 9.58 2.99
C LYS A 36 -8.11 10.67 3.92
N ILE A 37 -7.15 11.47 3.47
CA ILE A 37 -6.66 12.62 4.23
C ILE A 37 -7.66 13.78 4.07
N VAL A 38 -8.55 13.95 5.05
CA VAL A 38 -9.61 14.98 5.01
C VAL A 38 -9.13 16.36 5.46
N LYS A 39 -7.98 16.45 6.12
CA LYS A 39 -7.29 17.70 6.45
C LYS A 39 -5.80 17.46 6.45
N ASN A 40 -5.03 18.33 5.79
CA ASN A 40 -3.58 18.33 5.81
C ASN A 40 -3.10 19.78 5.77
N LYS A 41 -2.32 20.20 6.78
CA LYS A 41 -1.70 21.54 6.84
C LYS A 41 -0.26 21.57 6.31
N ILE A 42 0.33 20.42 5.98
CA ILE A 42 1.76 20.27 5.62
C ILE A 42 1.93 20.02 4.11
N ALA A 43 0.99 19.29 3.51
CA ALA A 43 1.02 18.93 2.09
C ALA A 43 -0.41 18.96 1.50
N PRO A 44 -0.59 18.77 0.18
CA PRO A 44 -1.91 18.78 -0.44
C PRO A 44 -2.90 17.83 0.25
N PRO A 45 -4.10 18.29 0.64
CA PRO A 45 -5.13 17.45 1.27
C PRO A 45 -5.84 16.56 0.23
N PHE A 46 -6.75 15.70 0.72
CA PHE A 46 -7.64 14.83 -0.05
C PHE A 46 -7.01 13.66 -0.80
N ARG A 47 -5.71 13.43 -0.63
CA ARG A 47 -5.06 12.19 -1.06
C ARG A 47 -5.67 10.97 -0.36
N THR A 48 -5.70 9.86 -1.07
CA THR A 48 -6.19 8.57 -0.58
C THR A 48 -5.06 7.54 -0.61
N ALA A 49 -5.04 6.67 0.39
CA ALA A 49 -4.19 5.49 0.44
C ALA A 49 -5.07 4.25 0.63
N GLU A 50 -4.73 3.16 -0.03
CA GLU A 50 -5.35 1.85 0.18
C GLU A 50 -4.28 0.87 0.61
N PHE A 51 -4.57 0.11 1.65
CA PHE A 51 -3.67 -0.90 2.18
C PHE A 51 -4.46 -2.02 2.86
N ASP A 52 -3.77 -3.14 3.07
CA ASP A 52 -4.34 -4.31 3.70
C ASP A 52 -4.00 -4.35 5.19
N ILE A 53 -5.01 -4.60 6.01
CA ILE A 53 -4.85 -4.86 7.45
C ILE A 53 -5.13 -6.35 7.67
N MET A 54 -4.07 -7.11 7.93
CA MET A 54 -4.14 -8.55 8.21
C MET A 54 -4.41 -8.76 9.70
N TYR A 55 -5.26 -9.73 10.05
CA TYR A 55 -5.47 -10.09 11.44
C TYR A 55 -4.20 -10.70 12.03
N ASN A 56 -3.86 -10.33 13.27
CA ASN A 56 -2.65 -10.74 14.00
C ASN A 56 -1.29 -10.32 13.42
N GLU A 57 -1.24 -9.66 12.26
CA GLU A 57 0.00 -9.10 11.68
C GLU A 57 -0.03 -7.57 11.55
N GLY A 58 -1.22 -6.95 11.44
CA GLY A 58 -1.36 -5.51 11.27
C GLY A 58 -1.28 -5.06 9.81
N ILE A 59 -0.70 -3.88 9.56
CA ILE A 59 -0.62 -3.30 8.21
C ILE A 59 0.42 -4.08 7.38
N SER A 60 -0.01 -4.60 6.24
CA SER A 60 0.82 -5.43 5.36
C SER A 60 1.73 -4.59 4.46
N LYS A 61 2.92 -4.21 4.96
CA LYS A 61 3.94 -3.48 4.19
C LYS A 61 4.32 -4.17 2.87
N THR A 62 4.44 -5.50 2.88
CA THR A 62 4.81 -6.26 1.66
C THR A 62 3.72 -6.16 0.59
N GLY A 63 2.45 -6.22 0.98
CA GLY A 63 1.31 -6.01 0.09
C GLY A 63 1.31 -4.62 -0.55
N ASP A 64 1.60 -3.59 0.24
CA ASP A 64 1.64 -2.21 -0.24
C ASP A 64 2.81 -2.00 -1.23
N VAL A 65 3.99 -2.57 -0.94
CA VAL A 65 5.14 -2.50 -1.86
C VAL A 65 4.86 -3.21 -3.18
N VAL A 66 4.13 -4.34 -3.17
CA VAL A 66 3.73 -5.02 -4.42
C VAL A 66 2.77 -4.15 -5.23
N ASP A 67 1.73 -3.61 -4.59
CA ASP A 67 0.71 -2.81 -5.25
C ASP A 67 1.32 -1.53 -5.86
N LEU A 68 2.12 -0.80 -5.06
CA LEU A 68 2.82 0.40 -5.52
C LEU A 68 3.92 0.08 -6.53
N GLY A 69 4.64 -1.02 -6.35
CA GLY A 69 5.69 -1.46 -7.27
C GLY A 69 5.14 -1.70 -8.68
N VAL A 70 3.96 -2.32 -8.79
CA VAL A 70 3.29 -2.49 -10.10
C VAL A 70 2.76 -1.16 -10.62
N GLN A 71 2.17 -0.32 -9.76
CA GLN A 71 1.63 0.98 -10.15
C GLN A 71 2.69 1.91 -10.75
N TYR A 72 3.88 1.96 -10.15
CA TYR A 72 4.98 2.81 -10.57
C TYR A 72 5.97 2.11 -11.53
N GLY A 73 5.65 0.91 -12.00
CA GLY A 73 6.45 0.19 -13.01
C GLY A 73 7.78 -0.38 -12.50
N VAL A 74 8.01 -0.41 -11.18
CA VAL A 74 9.17 -1.07 -10.56
C VAL A 74 9.04 -2.60 -10.62
N LEU A 75 7.80 -3.10 -10.52
CA LEU A 75 7.47 -4.51 -10.70
C LEU A 75 6.73 -4.72 -12.01
N GLY A 76 7.16 -5.71 -12.77
CA GLY A 76 6.46 -6.14 -13.98
C GLY A 76 5.32 -7.10 -13.64
N LYS A 77 4.14 -6.88 -14.21
CA LYS A 77 3.02 -7.82 -14.10
C LYS A 77 2.71 -8.41 -15.47
N SER A 78 2.90 -9.72 -15.61
CA SER A 78 2.56 -10.48 -16.82
C SER A 78 1.47 -11.49 -16.49
N GLY A 79 0.21 -11.08 -16.67
CA GLY A 79 -0.95 -11.88 -16.28
C GLY A 79 -1.00 -12.11 -14.77
N ALA A 80 -0.88 -13.37 -14.35
CA ALA A 80 -0.80 -13.77 -12.95
C ALA A 80 0.62 -13.70 -12.37
N PHE A 81 1.65 -13.52 -13.19
CA PHE A 81 3.04 -13.55 -12.74
C PHE A 81 3.56 -12.14 -12.42
N TYR A 82 4.28 -12.03 -11.30
CA TYR A 82 5.01 -10.84 -10.90
C TYR A 82 6.49 -11.04 -11.19
N LYS A 83 7.12 -10.03 -11.76
CA LYS A 83 8.52 -10.03 -12.17
C LYS A 83 9.26 -8.84 -11.57
N TYR A 84 10.52 -9.08 -11.24
CA TYR A 84 11.46 -8.06 -10.80
C TYR A 84 12.81 -8.31 -11.46
N ASN A 85 13.37 -7.31 -12.14
CA ASN A 85 14.62 -7.42 -12.92
C ASN A 85 14.64 -8.67 -13.82
N ASP A 86 13.56 -8.87 -14.59
CA ASP A 86 13.35 -10.02 -15.49
C ASP A 86 13.22 -11.42 -14.83
N ALA A 87 13.40 -11.52 -13.52
CA ALA A 87 13.14 -12.74 -12.75
C ALA A 87 11.68 -12.80 -12.29
N THR A 88 11.07 -13.98 -12.37
CA THR A 88 9.72 -14.20 -11.82
C THR A 88 9.83 -14.40 -10.31
N ILE A 89 9.21 -13.49 -9.54
CA ILE A 89 9.26 -13.49 -8.06
C ILE A 89 8.05 -14.19 -7.43
N GLY A 90 6.96 -14.38 -8.19
CA GLY A 90 5.78 -15.07 -7.69
C GLY A 90 4.65 -15.17 -8.70
N GLN A 91 3.81 -16.20 -8.52
CA GLN A 91 2.53 -16.35 -9.21
C GLN A 91 1.41 -15.87 -8.28
N GLY A 92 0.82 -14.73 -8.61
CA GLY A 92 -0.20 -14.08 -7.81
C GLY A 92 0.36 -13.19 -6.70
N ARG A 93 -0.54 -12.40 -6.12
CA ARG A 93 -0.19 -11.36 -5.14
C ARG A 93 0.30 -11.97 -3.81
N GLU A 94 -0.36 -13.01 -3.32
CA GLU A 94 0.00 -13.65 -2.04
C GLU A 94 1.36 -14.37 -2.11
N ALA A 95 1.65 -15.09 -3.20
CA ALA A 95 2.96 -15.71 -3.39
C ALA A 95 4.08 -14.67 -3.44
N THR A 96 3.84 -13.55 -4.11
CA THR A 96 4.80 -12.43 -4.20
C THR A 96 5.02 -11.77 -2.83
N LYS A 97 3.94 -11.58 -2.05
CA LYS A 97 4.04 -11.07 -0.67
C LYS A 97 4.89 -11.99 0.21
N LYS A 98 4.73 -13.31 0.08
CA LYS A 98 5.53 -14.29 0.81
C LYS A 98 7.00 -14.20 0.41
N TYR A 99 7.30 -14.17 -0.89
CA TYR A 99 8.66 -14.03 -1.40
C TYR A 99 9.36 -12.77 -0.84
N LEU A 100 8.67 -11.62 -0.82
CA LEU A 100 9.23 -10.38 -0.27
C LEU A 100 9.35 -10.38 1.26
N LYS A 101 8.52 -11.15 1.95
CA LYS A 101 8.63 -11.35 3.40
C LYS A 101 9.87 -12.19 3.74
N ASP A 102 10.17 -13.18 2.91
CA ASP A 102 11.32 -14.08 3.07
C ASP A 102 12.64 -13.42 2.62
N ASN A 103 12.58 -12.40 1.74
CA ASN A 103 13.74 -11.68 1.20
C ASN A 103 13.69 -10.17 1.55
N PRO A 104 14.01 -9.78 2.79
CA PRO A 104 13.88 -8.40 3.27
C PRO A 104 14.80 -7.40 2.55
N GLU A 105 15.92 -7.86 2.02
CA GLU A 105 16.86 -7.06 1.22
C GLU A 105 16.25 -6.60 -0.10
N ILE A 106 15.58 -7.50 -0.82
CA ILE A 106 14.86 -7.21 -2.06
C ILE A 106 13.67 -6.29 -1.76
N LEU A 107 12.94 -6.53 -0.66
CA LEU A 107 11.85 -5.66 -0.23
C LEU A 107 12.32 -4.22 0.01
N ALA A 108 13.47 -4.04 0.69
CA ALA A 108 14.03 -2.71 0.95
C ALA A 108 14.49 -2.02 -0.34
N GLU A 109 15.08 -2.76 -1.27
CA GLU A 109 15.48 -2.24 -2.58
C GLU A 109 14.26 -1.75 -3.38
N ILE A 110 13.19 -2.54 -3.44
CA ILE A 110 11.95 -2.16 -4.14
C ILE A 110 11.27 -0.96 -3.45
N ASP A 111 11.18 -0.95 -2.11
CA ASP A 111 10.62 0.19 -1.34
C ASP A 111 11.38 1.49 -1.64
N ALA A 112 12.72 1.43 -1.71
CA ALA A 112 13.54 2.58 -2.08
C ALA A 112 13.25 3.06 -3.51
N LYS A 113 13.26 2.16 -4.50
CA LYS A 113 12.96 2.50 -5.91
C LYS A 113 11.56 3.08 -6.08
N VAL A 114 10.57 2.52 -5.38
CA VAL A 114 9.18 3.03 -5.40
C VAL A 114 9.13 4.43 -4.81
N ARG A 115 9.80 4.69 -3.69
CA ARG A 115 9.83 6.03 -3.07
C ARG A 115 10.49 7.08 -3.95
N GLU A 116 11.57 6.71 -4.64
CA GLU A 116 12.22 7.58 -5.62
C GLU A 116 11.25 7.96 -6.75
N LYS A 117 10.56 6.96 -7.32
CA LYS A 117 9.56 7.18 -8.38
C LYS A 117 8.37 8.03 -7.93
N VAL A 118 7.95 7.92 -6.68
CA VAL A 118 6.86 8.74 -6.10
C VAL A 118 7.33 10.18 -5.81
N ALA A 119 8.61 10.36 -5.50
CA ALA A 119 9.21 11.66 -5.20
C ALA A 119 9.50 12.48 -6.46
N GLU A 120 9.71 11.82 -7.61
CA GLU A 120 9.70 12.47 -8.92
C GLU A 120 8.33 13.14 -9.13
N PRO A 121 8.27 14.47 -9.36
CA PRO A 121 7.00 15.13 -9.59
C PRO A 121 6.38 14.55 -10.86
N GLU A 122 5.14 14.06 -10.78
CA GLU A 122 4.38 13.59 -11.95
C GLU A 122 4.50 14.65 -13.06
N SER A 123 5.19 14.30 -14.15
CA SER A 123 5.15 15.06 -15.38
C SER A 123 3.70 15.05 -15.83
N LYS A 124 3.05 16.21 -15.67
CA LYS A 124 1.73 16.45 -16.22
C LYS A 124 1.83 16.41 -17.74
N ASP A 125 1.45 15.28 -18.33
CA ASP A 125 0.97 15.21 -19.71
C ASP A 125 -0.57 15.05 -19.67
#